data_AF-A0A966UQC7-F1
#
_entry.id   AF-A0A966UQC7-F1
#
_cell.length_a   1.000
_cell.length_b   1.000
_cell.length_c   1.000
_cell.angle_alpha   90.00
_cell.angle_beta   90.00
_cell.angle_gamma   90.00
#
_symmetry.space_group_name_H-M   'P 1'
#
loop_
_entity.id
_entity.type
_entity.pdbx_description
1 polymer ?
#
loop_
_entity_poly.entity_id
_entity_poly.type
_entity_poly.pdbx_seq_one_letter_code
_entity_poly.pdbx_strand_id
1 'polypeptide(L)' 'MRIRHILLSCILVLGLSGCGYSGFYRYPCQDPANWEAKECNPPVCEPSGTCSRDLVGKTVWDEYQNGKKNG' A
#
# COMPACT_ATOMS: atom_id res chain seq x y z
N MET A 1 19.46 37.49 12.35
CA MET A 1 19.66 36.34 11.44
C MET A 1 19.28 34.99 12.06
N ARG A 2 19.60 34.68 13.33
CA ARG A 2 19.31 33.37 13.95
C ARG A 2 17.82 32.97 14.00
N ILE A 3 16.92 33.89 14.35
CA ILE A 3 15.47 33.61 14.44
C ILE A 3 14.86 33.19 13.09
N ARG A 4 15.30 33.79 11.98
CA ARG A 4 14.81 33.43 10.63
C ARG A 4 15.16 31.99 10.27
N HIS A 5 16.36 31.53 10.64
CA HIS A 5 16.79 30.15 10.41
C HIS A 5 16.06 29.15 11.31
N ILE A 6 15.75 29.55 12.55
CA ILE A 6 14.91 28.73 13.45
C ILE A 6 13.51 28.57 12.87
N LEU A 7 12.88 29.66 12.40
CA LEU A 7 11.54 29.60 11.79
C LEU A 7 11.53 28.74 10.51
N LEU A 8 12.53 28.90 9.63
CA LEU A 8 12.66 28.06 8.43
C LEU A 8 12.86 26.58 8.77
N SER A 9 13.67 26.28 9.79
CA SER A 9 13.88 24.91 10.27
C SER A 9 12.59 24.30 10.86
N CYS A 10 11.83 25.06 11.64
CA CYS A 10 10.55 24.61 12.18
C CYS A 10 9.53 24.32 11.07
N ILE A 11 9.44 25.16 10.04
CA ILE A 11 8.55 24.93 8.89
C ILE A 11 8.95 23.66 8.14
N LEU A 12 10.26 23.41 7.96
CA LEU A 12 10.75 22.20 7.31
C LEU A 12 10.38 20.92 8.08
N VAL A 13 10.56 20.92 9.41
CA VAL A 13 10.25 19.76 10.25
C VAL A 13 8.75 19.46 10.25
N LEU A 14 7.89 20.48 10.32
CA LEU A 14 6.44 20.32 10.25
C LEU A 14 5.95 19.86 8.88
N GLY A 15 6.63 20.24 7.79
CA GLY A 15 6.33 19.76 6.44
C GLY A 15 6.65 18.28 6.21
N LEU A 16 7.58 17.71 6.99
CA LEU A 16 8.02 16.32 6.86
C LEU A 16 7.27 15.34 7.79
N SER A 17 6.53 15.84 8.79
CA SER A 17 5.81 15.00 9.76
C SER A 17 4.49 14.38 9.23
N GLY A 18 4.21 14.47 7.93
CA GLY A 18 2.99 13.95 7.30
C GLY A 18 3.06 12.51 6.79
N CYS A 19 4.22 11.84 6.87
CA CYS A 19 4.42 10.48 6.33
C CYS A 19 4.04 9.37 7.34
N GLY A 20 2.86 9.48 7.98
CA GLY A 20 2.32 8.44 8.86
C GLY A 20 1.46 7.43 8.09
N TYR A 21 1.40 6.18 8.56
CA TYR A 21 0.46 5.18 8.04
C TYR A 21 -0.98 5.67 8.27
N SER A 22 -1.68 5.98 7.19
CA SER A 22 -2.99 6.63 7.20
C SER A 22 -4.16 5.68 7.45
N GLY A 23 -3.90 4.42 7.78
CA GLY A 23 -4.92 3.40 8.06
C GLY A 23 -5.68 2.90 6.82
N PHE A 24 -5.33 3.37 5.62
CA PHE A 24 -5.95 2.93 4.37
C PHE A 24 -4.91 2.36 3.40
N TYR A 25 -5.34 1.38 2.63
CA TYR A 25 -4.55 0.84 1.53
C TYR A 25 -4.52 1.82 0.36
N ARG A 26 -3.37 1.92 -0.30
CA ARG A 26 -3.23 2.78 -1.49
C ARG A 26 -4.02 2.24 -2.67
N TYR A 27 -4.10 0.92 -2.78
CA TYR A 27 -4.85 0.23 -3.83
C TYR A 27 -5.94 -0.68 -3.20
N PRO A 28 -7.16 -0.72 -3.76
CA PRO A 28 -8.23 -1.59 -3.24
C PRO A 28 -7.82 -3.05 -3.14
N CYS A 29 -7.00 -3.54 -4.08
CA CYS A 29 -6.53 -4.92 -4.13
C CYS A 29 -5.41 -5.27 -3.14
N GLN A 30 -4.91 -4.31 -2.37
CA GLN A 30 -4.06 -4.59 -1.20
C GLN A 30 -4.88 -5.05 0.00
N ASP A 31 -6.17 -4.73 0.06
CA ASP A 31 -7.06 -5.15 1.12
C ASP A 31 -7.38 -6.65 0.97
N PRO A 32 -7.10 -7.49 1.99
CA PRO A 32 -7.44 -8.91 1.98
C PRO A 32 -8.91 -9.20 1.70
N ALA A 33 -9.82 -8.29 2.07
CA ALA A 33 -11.25 -8.44 1.80
C ALA A 33 -11.57 -8.47 0.30
N ASN A 34 -10.68 -7.93 -0.55
CA ASN A 34 -10.89 -7.80 -2.00
C ASN A 34 -10.07 -8.83 -2.81
N TRP A 35 -9.28 -9.69 -2.19
CA TRP A 35 -8.40 -10.62 -2.93
C TRP A 35 -9.14 -11.63 -3.81
N GLU A 36 -10.43 -11.85 -3.56
CA GLU A 36 -11.29 -12.71 -4.40
C GLU A 36 -12.04 -11.95 -5.50
N ALA A 37 -12.00 -10.61 -5.45
CA ALA A 37 -12.68 -9.78 -6.42
C ALA A 37 -12.05 -9.96 -7.81
N LYS A 38 -12.88 -9.98 -8.86
CA LYS A 38 -12.42 -10.26 -10.23
C LYS A 38 -11.44 -9.19 -10.72
N GLU A 39 -11.69 -7.95 -10.33
CA GLU A 39 -10.86 -6.78 -10.63
C GLU A 39 -9.45 -6.83 -10.01
N CYS A 40 -9.23 -7.68 -9.00
CA CYS A 40 -7.95 -7.85 -8.33
C CYS A 40 -7.14 -9.06 -8.84
N ASN A 41 -7.71 -9.82 -9.78
CA ASN A 41 -7.14 -11.05 -10.30
C ASN A 41 -6.97 -11.00 -11.84
N PRO A 42 -5.98 -11.71 -12.39
CA PRO A 42 -5.81 -11.81 -13.83
C PRO A 42 -7.06 -12.38 -14.53
N PRO A 43 -7.36 -11.95 -15.76
CA PRO A 43 -6.60 -11.01 -16.60
C PRO A 43 -6.91 -9.52 -16.35
N VAL A 44 -7.90 -9.21 -15.51
CA VAL A 44 -8.47 -7.84 -15.41
C VAL A 44 -7.47 -6.83 -14.87
N CYS A 45 -6.69 -7.22 -13.86
CA CYS A 45 -5.72 -6.34 -13.20
C CYS A 45 -4.35 -6.27 -13.89
N GLU A 46 -4.09 -7.10 -14.92
CA GLU A 46 -2.78 -7.14 -15.58
C GLU A 46 -2.41 -5.84 -16.30
N PRO A 47 -3.33 -5.19 -17.05
CA PRO A 47 -3.02 -3.93 -17.75
C PRO A 47 -2.67 -2.78 -16.79
N SER A 48 -3.22 -2.78 -15.58
CA SER A 48 -2.95 -1.76 -14.57
C SER A 48 -1.74 -2.11 -13.69
N GLY A 49 -1.28 -3.36 -13.68
CA GLY A 49 -0.22 -3.83 -12.77
C GLY A 49 -0.61 -3.76 -11.30
N THR A 50 -1.91 -3.87 -11.01
CA THR A 50 -2.48 -3.74 -9.65
C THR A 50 -3.14 -5.01 -9.15
N CYS A 51 -2.70 -6.18 -9.63
CA CYS A 51 -3.18 -7.45 -9.11
C CYS A 51 -2.77 -7.62 -7.65
N SER A 52 -3.58 -8.29 -6.84
CA SER A 52 -3.25 -8.53 -5.44
C SER A 52 -1.86 -9.17 -5.27
N ARG A 53 -1.53 -10.18 -6.09
CA ARG A 53 -0.20 -10.81 -6.12
C ARG A 53 0.95 -9.81 -6.29
N ASP A 54 0.76 -8.79 -7.12
CA ASP A 54 1.81 -7.83 -7.46
C ASP A 54 1.94 -6.75 -6.37
N LEU A 55 0.85 -6.47 -5.65
CA LEU A 55 0.78 -5.42 -4.63
C LEU A 55 1.14 -5.87 -3.22
N VAL A 56 0.85 -7.12 -2.84
CA VAL A 56 1.16 -7.65 -1.49
C VAL A 56 2.46 -8.45 -1.43
N GLY A 57 3.05 -8.73 -2.60
CA GLY A 57 4.28 -9.50 -2.72
C GLY A 57 4.04 -11.02 -2.76
N LYS A 58 5.02 -11.72 -3.33
CA LYS A 58 4.92 -13.16 -3.64
C LYS A 58 4.70 -14.02 -2.40
N THR A 59 5.41 -13.76 -1.29
CA THR A 59 5.32 -14.59 -0.08
C THR A 59 3.92 -14.57 0.52
N VAL A 60 3.36 -13.37 0.72
CA VAL A 60 2.01 -13.17 1.27
C VAL A 60 0.95 -13.79 0.36
N TRP A 61 1.10 -13.60 -0.96
CA TRP A 61 0.17 -14.17 -1.92
C TRP A 61 0.21 -15.71 -1.93
N ASP A 62 1.41 -16.30 -1.94
CA ASP A 62 1.58 -17.75 -1.95
C ASP A 62 1.00 -18.39 -0.69
N GLU A 63 1.21 -17.79 0.49
CA GLU A 63 0.61 -18.23 1.76
C GLU A 63 -0.91 -18.22 1.72
N TYR A 64 -1.53 -17.14 1.22
CA TYR A 64 -2.98 -17.05 1.06
C TYR A 64 -3.52 -18.14 0.12
N GLN A 65 -2.87 -18.36 -1.03
CA GLN A 65 -3.28 -19.39 -1.99
C GLN A 65 -3.11 -20.80 -1.43
N ASN A 66 -2.08 -21.06 -0.63
CA ASN A 66 -1.89 -22.35 0.01
C ASN A 66 -2.92 -22.59 1.11
N GLY A 67 -3.27 -21.55 1.88
CA GLY A 67 -4.38 -21.61 2.84
C GLY A 67 -5.69 -22.03 2.18
N LYS A 68 -5.99 -21.50 0.99
CA LYS A 68 -7.18 -21.89 0.22
C LYS A 68 -7.19 -23.33 -0.29
N LYS A 69 -6.03 -23.89 -0.64
CA LYS A 69 -5.96 -25.28 -1.16
C LYS A 69 -6.19 -26.32 -0.06
N ASN A 70 -5.96 -25.95 1.19
CA ASN A 70 -6.03 -26.83 2.35
C ASN A 70 -7.36 -26.69 3.13
N GLY A 71 -8.23 -25.77 2.71
CA GLY A 71 -9.52 -25.46 3.34
C GLY A 71 -10.72 -26.03 2.59
#